data_AF-A0A376ZV02-F1
#
_entry.id   AF-A0A376ZV02-F1
#
_cell.length_a   1.000
_cell.length_b   1.000
_cell.length_c   1.000
_cell.angle_alpha   90.00
_cell.angle_beta   90.00
_cell.angle_gamma   90.00
#
_symmetry.space_group_name_H-M   'P 1'
#
loop_
_entity.id
_entity.type
_entity.pdbx_description
1 polymer ?
#
loop_
_entity_poly.entity_id
_entity_poly.type
_entity_poly.pdbx_seq_one_letter_code
_entity_poly.pdbx_strand_id
1 'polypeptide(L)'
;MAGIVVVLIGMVANIFLQLPALHLAISAVFILISSGAILFETSNIIHGGETNYIRATVSLYVSLYNIFVSLLSILGFASRD
;
A
#
# COMPACT_ATOMS: atom_id res chain seq x y z
N MET A 1 -6.65 10.14 10.19
CA MET A 1 -7.88 9.32 10.01
C MET A 1 -8.61 9.61 8.71
N ALA A 2 -8.93 10.88 8.38
CA ALA A 2 -9.70 11.20 7.17
C ALA A 2 -9.13 10.63 5.86
N GLY A 3 -7.81 10.70 5.64
CA GLY A 3 -7.18 10.17 4.42
C GLY A 3 -7.35 8.66 4.21
N ILE A 4 -7.23 7.85 5.27
CA ILE A 4 -7.41 6.39 5.18
C ILE A 4 -8.87 6.04 4.84
N VAL A 5 -9.83 6.76 5.41
CA VAL A 5 -11.26 6.57 5.13
C VAL A 5 -11.59 6.89 3.67
N VAL A 6 -11.03 7.97 3.13
CA VAL A 6 -11.22 8.36 1.72
C VAL A 6 -10.66 7.29 0.78
N VAL A 7 -9.48 6.74 1.08
CA VAL A 7 -8.88 5.65 0.29
C VAL A 7 -9.74 4.40 0.32
N LEU A 8 -10.25 4.00 1.51
CA LEU A 8 -11.12 2.84 1.64
C LEU A 8 -12.43 2.99 0.85
N ILE A 9 -13.07 4.16 0.91
CA ILE A 9 -14.27 4.44 0.12
C ILE A 9 -13.94 4.40 -1.38
N GLY A 10 -12.81 5.00 -1.78
CA GLY A 10 -12.33 4.98 -3.16
C GLY A 10 -12.09 3.56 -3.68
N MET A 11 -11.52 2.67 -2.87
CA MET A 11 -11.33 1.26 -3.22
C MET A 11 -12.66 0.55 -3.48
N VAL A 12 -13.63 0.69 -2.57
CA VAL A 12 -14.95 0.07 -2.71
C VAL A 12 -15.66 0.61 -3.95
N ALA A 13 -15.63 1.93 -4.16
CA ALA A 13 -16.21 2.55 -5.36
C ALA A 13 -15.54 2.04 -6.65
N ASN A 14 -14.22 1.85 -6.66
CA ASN A 14 -13.48 1.37 -7.82
C ASN A 14 -13.88 -0.04 -8.26
N ILE A 15 -14.36 -0.90 -7.33
CA ILE A 15 -14.85 -2.25 -7.67
C ILE A 15 -16.07 -2.16 -8.62
N PHE A 16 -16.95 -1.19 -8.41
CA PHE A 16 -18.18 -1.01 -9.20
C PHE A 16 -17.97 -0.09 -10.41
N LEU A 17 -17.19 0.98 -10.24
CA LEU A 17 -17.01 2.00 -11.28
C LEU A 17 -15.93 1.64 -12.30
N GLN A 18 -14.95 0.80 -11.93
CA GLN A 18 -13.87 0.32 -12.79
C GLN A 18 -13.13 1.43 -13.55
N LEU A 19 -12.98 2.61 -12.93
CA LEU A 19 -12.35 3.77 -13.58
C LEU A 19 -10.82 3.62 -13.56
N PRO A 20 -10.15 3.58 -14.73
CA PRO A 20 -8.69 3.40 -14.79
C PRO A 20 -7.92 4.46 -14.00
N ALA A 21 -8.34 5.73 -14.10
CA ALA A 21 -7.70 6.84 -13.38
C ALA A 21 -7.82 6.70 -11.85
N LEU A 22 -8.97 6.22 -11.35
CA LEU A 22 -9.18 5.99 -9.92
C LEU A 22 -8.30 4.83 -9.43
N HIS A 23 -8.18 3.76 -10.22
CA HIS A 23 -7.30 2.64 -9.91
C HIS A 23 -5.84 3.09 -9.77
N LEU A 24 -5.35 3.93 -10.68
CA LEU A 24 -3.98 4.48 -10.61
C LEU A 24 -3.77 5.38 -9.39
N ALA A 25 -4.73 6.24 -9.08
CA ALA A 25 -4.67 7.09 -7.89
C ALA A 25 -4.60 6.25 -6.60
N ILE A 26 -5.39 5.17 -6.52
CA ILE A 26 -5.35 4.24 -5.39
C ILE A 26 -3.99 3.55 -5.31
N SER A 27 -3.44 3.05 -6.42
CA SER A 27 -2.11 2.44 -6.46
C SER A 27 -1.03 3.40 -5.95
N ALA A 28 -1.05 4.66 -6.37
CA ALA A 28 -0.09 5.66 -5.90
C ALA A 28 -0.18 5.90 -4.39
N VAL A 29 -1.40 5.97 -3.84
CA VAL A 29 -1.60 6.13 -2.40
C VAL A 29 -1.15 4.88 -1.63
N PHE A 30 -1.41 3.68 -2.16
CA PHE A 30 -0.96 2.43 -1.54
C PHE A 30 0.57 2.32 -1.45
N ILE A 31 1.31 2.84 -2.43
CA ILE A 31 2.77 2.92 -2.36
C ILE A 31 3.19 3.79 -1.18
N LEU A 32 2.60 4.97 -1.01
CA LEU A 32 2.92 5.89 0.08
C LEU A 32 2.59 5.29 1.46
N ILE A 33 1.39 4.71 1.60
CA ILE A 33 0.96 4.09 2.87
C ILE A 33 1.87 2.92 3.22
N SER A 34 2.14 2.03 2.26
CA SER A 34 2.98 0.84 2.49
C SER A 34 4.43 1.23 2.79
N SER A 35 4.95 2.27 2.16
CA SER A 35 6.28 2.82 2.47
C SER A 35 6.34 3.39 3.89
N GLY A 36 5.31 4.13 4.29
CA GLY A 36 5.16 4.61 5.67
C GLY A 36 5.06 3.47 6.68
N ALA A 37 4.33 2.39 6.35
CA ALA A 37 4.22 1.20 7.18
C ALA A 37 5.57 0.51 7.36
N ILE A 38 6.38 0.37 6.30
CA ILE A 38 7.74 -0.19 6.40
C ILE A 38 8.61 0.66 7.31
N LEU A 39 8.59 1.99 7.16
CA LEU A 39 9.38 2.89 8.02
C LEU A 39 8.96 2.77 9.49
N PHE A 40 7.65 2.71 9.74
CA PHE A 40 7.10 2.57 11.08
C PHE A 40 7.46 1.22 11.72
N GLU A 41 7.23 0.11 11.02
CA GLU A 41 7.53 -1.24 11.50
C GLU A 41 9.03 -1.42 11.74
N THR A 42 9.86 -0.97 10.80
CA THR A 42 11.33 -1.02 10.94
C THR A 42 11.79 -0.21 12.14
N SER A 43 11.23 0.99 12.37
CA SER A 43 11.49 1.77 13.57
C SER A 43 11.10 1.01 14.83
N ASN A 44 9.91 0.39 14.85
CA ASN A 44 9.44 -0.37 16.00
C ASN A 44 10.34 -1.58 16.33
N ILE A 45 10.86 -2.25 15.31
CA ILE A 45 11.83 -3.35 15.45
C ILE A 45 13.15 -2.84 16.06
N ILE A 46 13.70 -1.75 15.53
CA ILE A 46 15.00 -1.21 15.98
C ILE A 46 14.94 -0.69 17.43
N HIS A 47 13.82 -0.08 17.82
CA HIS A 47 13.62 0.42 19.18
C HIS A 47 13.16 -0.67 20.17
N GLY A 48 13.08 -1.94 19.75
CA GLY A 48 12.70 -3.07 20.60
C GLY A 48 11.22 -3.10 20.99
N GLY A 49 10.36 -2.35 20.29
CA GLY A 49 8.92 -2.33 20.52
C GLY A 49 8.20 -3.56 19.98
N GLU A 50 8.68 -4.16 18.87
CA GLU A 50 8.16 -5.43 18.36
C GLU A 50 9.13 -6.58 18.62
N THR A 51 8.75 -7.48 19.53
CA THR A 51 9.56 -8.66 19.90
C THR A 51 9.20 -9.91 19.09
N ASN A 52 8.07 -9.88 18.37
CA ASN A 52 7.60 -11.01 17.57
C ASN A 52 8.12 -10.90 16.13
N TYR A 53 9.23 -11.58 15.85
CA TYR A 53 9.85 -11.60 14.52
C TYR A 53 8.95 -12.16 13.43
N ILE A 54 8.03 -13.09 13.74
CA ILE A 54 7.09 -13.65 12.75
C ILE A 54 6.12 -12.57 12.31
N ARG A 55 5.53 -11.85 13.27
CA ARG A 55 4.62 -10.74 12.96
C ARG A 55 5.34 -9.63 12.18
N ALA A 56 6.50 -9.22 12.67
CA ALA A 56 7.31 -8.16 12.06
C ALA A 56 7.65 -8.49 10.59
N THR A 57 8.12 -9.70 10.33
CA THR A 57 8.48 -10.13 8.98
C THR A 57 7.27 -10.26 8.05
N VAL A 58 6.14 -10.78 8.53
CA VAL A 58 4.90 -10.85 7.73
C VAL A 58 4.36 -9.45 7.43
N SER A 59 4.39 -8.52 8.40
CA SER A 59 3.98 -7.12 8.22
C SER A 59 4.82 -6.43 7.12
N LEU A 60 6.14 -6.58 7.20
CA LEU A 60 7.07 -6.07 6.19
C LEU A 60 6.83 -6.71 4.82
N TYR A 61 6.61 -8.03 4.76
CA TYR A 61 6.33 -8.74 3.52
C TYR A 61 5.05 -8.24 2.84
N VAL A 62 3.94 -8.11 3.60
CA VAL A 62 2.67 -7.59 3.07
C VAL A 62 2.84 -6.17 2.53
N SER A 63 3.58 -5.33 3.25
CA SER A 63 3.84 -3.96 2.81
C SER A 63 4.66 -3.92 1.51
N LEU A 64 5.70 -4.75 1.39
CA LEU A 64 6.49 -4.88 0.15
C LEU A 64 5.66 -5.43 -1.01
N TYR A 65 4.82 -6.43 -0.76
CA TYR A 65 3.90 -6.99 -1.75
C TYR A 65 2.94 -5.92 -2.28
N ASN A 66 2.36 -5.11 -1.39
CA ASN A 66 1.47 -4.01 -1.79
C ASN A 66 2.18 -2.97 -2.66
N ILE A 67 3.43 -2.60 -2.34
CA ILE A 67 4.24 -1.70 -3.17
C ILE A 67 4.47 -2.34 -4.55
N PHE A 68 4.87 -3.61 -4.60
CA PHE A 68 5.14 -4.31 -5.84
C PHE A 68 3.91 -4.33 -6.76
N VAL A 69 2.75 -4.76 -6.26
CA VAL A 69 1.51 -4.82 -7.05
C VAL A 69 1.06 -3.43 -7.50
N SER A 70 1.18 -2.43 -6.62
CA SER A 70 0.81 -1.05 -6.96
C SER A 70 1.72 -0.46 -8.04
N LEU A 71 3.03 -0.72 -7.97
CA LEU A 71 3.98 -0.34 -9.00
C LEU A 71 3.69 -1.07 -10.31
N LEU A 72 3.39 -2.37 -10.26
CA LEU A 72 3.03 -3.14 -11.45
C LEU A 72 1.78 -2.58 -12.13
N SER A 73 0.78 -2.15 -11.35
CA SER A 73 -0.43 -1.48 -11.86
C SER A 73 -0.08 -0.18 -12.59
N ILE A 74 0.75 0.68 -11.98
CA ILE A 74 1.14 1.97 -12.58
C ILE A 74 2.00 1.76 -13.83
N LEU A 75 3.06 0.95 -13.73
CA LEU A 75 3.98 0.70 -14.84
C LEU A 75 3.30 -0.06 -15.98
N GLY A 76 2.44 -1.03 -15.65
CA GLY A 76 1.66 -1.77 -16.63
C GLY A 76 0.63 -0.91 -17.36
N PHE A 77 0.12 0.15 -16.73
CA PHE A 77 -0.69 1.16 -17.42
C PHE A 77 0.17 2.07 -18.31
N ALA A 78 1.29 2.57 -17.79
CA ALA A 78 2.21 3.43 -18.54
C ALA A 78 2.83 2.73 -19.78
N SER A 79 2.90 1.39 -19.78
CA SER A 79 3.42 0.60 -20.91
C SER A 79 2.35 0.24 -21.96
N ARG A 80 1.08 0.61 -21.75
CA ARG A 80 -0.04 0.29 -22.66
C ARG A 80 -0.35 1.38 -23.68
N ASP A 81 0.35 2.51 -23.62
CA ASP A 81 0.48 3.50 -24.70
C ASP A 81 1.68 3.17 -25.59
#